data_AF-A0A6P1ZH63-F1
#
_entry.id   AF-A0A6P1ZH63-F1
#
_cell.length_a   1.000
_cell.length_b   1.000
_cell.length_c   1.000
_cell.angle_alpha   90.00
_cell.angle_beta   90.00
_cell.angle_gamma   90.00
#
_symmetry.space_group_name_H-M   'P 1'
#
loop_
_entity.id
_entity.type
_entity.pdbx_description
1 polymer ?
#
loop_
_entity_poly.entity_id
_entity_poly.type
_entity_poly.pdbx_seq_one_letter_code
_entity_poly.pdbx_strand_id
1 'polypeptide(L)'
;MKILTAHNHYAAHGGECVVFMREAEALRAAGHEVATLTRTSADNGHGLIARIRLAASSFHCKDAVCEAEDIIRDFAPDIVHFHNLYPRISPSVMLACSRAGIPVVYTCHNFRTVCPVGTFSNGSSDCFRCTPRNTLPCIARNCRGSLPESMVYALRNMAAWNRGAWNAVTLFIAPSHAVRDTLATRGLIGEKIRAHGAPSGRIRRGRRAGPRGELNAMTAMPKKYPVFGVLVSATTYDEAATCIMEKAAARESCVSTYMPVHSLMLAARNPEYRAIVNSFELACPDGQPVRHALAMLHGRTLPDRVYGPQHMLVLCERAARQNIPVYLYGSTPRVVEKLGDTLRERFPGLDVAYCESPPFRTLSDAELIETAERFNASGAGLFFIGLGCPRQDEFAARIRDKVHGALLCVGAAFDFHAGEKPMAPAWMQRHSLEWLFRLCKEPRRLFGRYFVYNSLFLAYLGRDILRRRLGIGRNEQSTDEKDTRP
;
A
#
# COMPACT_ATOMS: atom_id res chain seq x y z
N MET A 1 19.07 20.79 19.95
CA MET A 1 19.36 21.32 18.60
C MET A 1 18.05 21.81 18.01
N LYS A 2 18.14 22.85 17.20
CA LYS A 2 17.06 23.42 16.41
C LYS A 2 17.10 22.84 15.00
N ILE A 3 16.05 22.15 14.61
CA ILE A 3 15.98 21.40 13.34
C ILE A 3 14.86 21.99 12.49
N LEU A 4 15.19 22.44 11.29
CA LEU A 4 14.18 22.81 10.29
C LEU A 4 13.93 21.63 9.37
N THR A 5 12.72 21.09 9.36
CA THR A 5 12.31 20.04 8.44
C THR A 5 11.47 20.62 7.30
N ALA A 6 11.68 20.16 6.07
CA ALA A 6 11.03 20.73 4.89
C ALA A 6 10.40 19.67 3.98
N HIS A 7 9.10 19.83 3.67
CA HIS A 7 8.35 18.87 2.88
C HIS A 7 7.20 19.50 2.07
N ASN A 8 7.13 19.14 0.79
CA ASN A 8 6.03 19.52 -0.07
C ASN A 8 4.98 18.40 -0.14
N HIS A 9 3.78 18.63 0.41
CA HIS A 9 2.65 17.71 0.34
C HIS A 9 2.03 17.68 -1.07
N TYR A 10 1.82 16.47 -1.61
CA TYR A 10 0.99 16.29 -2.81
C TYR A 10 -0.50 16.31 -2.48
N ALA A 11 -1.34 16.31 -3.52
CA ALA A 11 -2.79 16.18 -3.40
C ALA A 11 -3.25 14.83 -2.79
N ALA A 12 -2.39 13.82 -2.75
CA ALA A 12 -2.61 12.55 -2.06
C ALA A 12 -1.45 12.28 -1.09
N HIS A 13 -1.76 11.89 0.14
CA HIS A 13 -0.77 11.59 1.18
C HIS A 13 -0.03 10.29 0.84
N GLY A 14 1.26 10.40 0.50
CA GLY A 14 2.13 9.26 0.17
C GLY A 14 3.03 8.84 1.34
N GLY A 15 3.82 7.77 1.15
CA GLY A 15 4.73 7.26 2.17
C GLY A 15 5.78 8.27 2.66
N GLU A 16 6.23 9.17 1.79
CA GLU A 16 7.15 10.27 2.14
C GLU A 16 6.54 11.28 3.13
N CYS A 17 5.21 11.51 3.09
CA CYS A 17 4.51 12.38 4.03
C CYS A 17 4.49 11.75 5.43
N VAL A 18 4.27 10.43 5.51
CA VAL A 18 4.26 9.70 6.79
C VAL A 18 5.65 9.68 7.41
N VAL A 19 6.70 9.45 6.62
CA VAL A 19 8.08 9.51 7.11
C VAL A 19 8.41 10.90 7.64
N PHE A 20 8.07 11.97 6.90
CA PHE A 20 8.26 13.34 7.34
C PHE A 20 7.58 13.64 8.69
N MET A 21 6.29 13.30 8.82
CA MET A 21 5.54 13.56 10.05
C MET A 21 6.12 12.78 11.24
N ARG A 22 6.38 11.48 11.06
CA ARG A 22 6.93 10.62 12.13
C ARG A 22 8.34 11.02 12.52
N GLU A 23 9.17 11.44 11.57
CA GLU A 23 10.52 11.90 11.86
C GLU A 23 10.48 13.21 12.66
N ALA A 24 9.64 14.17 12.27
CA ALA A 24 9.46 15.41 13.03
C ALA A 24 8.93 15.15 14.46
N GLU A 25 8.00 14.21 14.62
CA GLU A 25 7.51 13.77 15.94
C GLU A 25 8.61 13.09 16.77
N ALA A 26 9.37 12.18 16.17
CA ALA A 26 10.46 11.47 16.86
C ALA A 26 11.58 12.42 17.29
N LEU A 27 11.94 13.41 16.46
CA LEU A 27 12.93 14.43 16.80
C LEU A 27 12.46 15.32 17.96
N ARG A 28 11.17 15.69 17.99
CA ARG A 28 10.59 16.41 19.13
C ARG A 28 10.59 15.56 20.39
N ALA A 29 10.21 14.29 20.29
CA ALA A 29 10.22 13.35 21.41
C ALA A 29 11.64 13.12 21.96
N ALA A 30 12.68 13.22 21.11
CA ALA A 30 14.08 13.19 21.51
C ALA A 30 14.59 14.51 22.15
N GLY A 31 13.71 15.49 22.38
CA GLY A 31 14.05 16.77 23.02
C GLY A 31 14.66 17.81 22.08
N HIS A 32 14.50 17.66 20.77
CA HIS A 32 14.91 18.68 19.80
C HIS A 32 13.80 19.68 19.52
N GLU A 33 14.17 20.92 19.24
CA GLU A 33 13.23 21.94 18.80
C GLU A 33 13.06 21.81 17.29
N VAL A 34 11.85 21.60 16.79
CA VAL A 34 11.61 21.26 15.38
C VAL A 34 10.62 22.23 14.74
N ALA A 35 11.11 23.06 13.80
CA ALA A 35 10.32 23.88 12.91
C ALA A 35 10.04 23.13 11.59
N THR A 36 8.95 23.49 10.92
CA THR A 36 8.52 22.84 9.67
C THR A 36 8.24 23.85 8.57
N LEU A 37 8.89 23.72 7.43
CA LEU A 37 8.57 24.42 6.19
C LEU A 37 7.75 23.47 5.30
N THR A 38 6.43 23.64 5.28
CA THR A 38 5.53 22.80 4.49
C THR A 38 4.78 23.59 3.44
N ARG A 39 4.62 23.00 2.25
CA ARG A 39 3.80 23.56 1.17
C ARG A 39 2.89 22.48 0.62
N THR A 40 1.68 22.86 0.25
CA THR A 40 0.69 21.90 -0.29
C THR A 40 0.47 22.14 -1.78
N SER A 41 0.36 21.06 -2.54
CA SER A 41 0.09 21.11 -3.99
C SER A 41 -1.37 20.77 -4.32
N ALA A 42 -2.26 20.76 -3.31
CA ALA A 42 -3.68 20.46 -3.45
C ALA A 42 -4.50 21.67 -3.96
N ASP A 43 -4.12 22.89 -3.56
CA ASP A 43 -4.73 24.14 -4.04
C ASP A 43 -4.11 24.59 -5.37
N ASN A 44 -4.40 23.84 -6.44
CA ASN A 44 -4.04 24.26 -7.78
C ASN A 44 -5.23 24.98 -8.38
N GLY A 45 -5.15 26.32 -8.48
CA GLY A 45 -6.13 27.09 -9.24
C GLY A 45 -6.37 26.46 -10.62
N HIS A 46 -7.63 26.44 -11.06
CA HIS A 46 -8.00 25.87 -12.34
C HIS A 46 -7.59 26.81 -13.48
N GLY A 47 -6.75 26.35 -14.42
CA GLY A 47 -6.42 27.11 -15.64
C GLY A 47 -4.97 26.98 -16.12
N LEU A 48 -4.72 27.46 -17.35
CA LEU A 48 -3.40 27.42 -18.01
C LEU A 48 -2.33 28.22 -17.25
N ILE A 49 -2.69 29.39 -16.72
CA ILE A 49 -1.79 30.28 -15.96
C ILE A 49 -1.29 29.59 -14.68
N ALA A 50 -2.17 28.89 -13.97
CA ALA A 50 -1.81 28.17 -12.75
C ALA A 50 -0.82 27.02 -13.04
N ARG A 51 -1.01 26.31 -14.16
CA ARG A 51 -0.07 25.27 -14.61
C ARG A 51 1.31 25.83 -14.97
N ILE A 52 1.34 26.99 -15.64
CA ILE A 52 2.59 27.70 -15.97
C ILE A 52 3.31 28.14 -14.70
N ARG A 53 2.60 28.75 -13.74
CA ARG A 53 3.17 29.16 -12.45
C ARG A 53 3.73 27.97 -11.64
N LEU A 54 3.01 26.85 -11.61
CA LEU A 54 3.46 25.61 -10.92
C LEU A 54 4.68 24.98 -11.61
N ALA A 55 4.74 25.04 -12.94
CA ALA A 55 5.92 24.63 -13.69
C ALA A 55 7.10 25.54 -13.36
N ALA A 56 6.92 26.87 -13.36
CA ALA A 56 7.96 27.83 -13.02
C ALA A 56 8.46 27.67 -11.58
N SER A 57 7.56 27.48 -10.60
CA SER A 57 7.92 27.27 -9.19
C SER A 57 8.78 26.02 -8.99
N SER A 58 8.65 25.01 -9.87
CA SER A 58 9.49 23.81 -9.83
C SER A 58 10.96 24.08 -10.16
N PHE A 59 11.28 25.19 -10.84
CA PHE A 59 12.67 25.60 -11.14
C PHE A 59 13.24 26.51 -10.07
N HIS A 60 12.41 27.41 -9.55
CA HIS A 60 12.76 28.36 -8.50
C HIS A 60 11.46 28.90 -7.90
N CYS A 61 11.27 28.70 -6.59
CA CYS A 61 10.13 29.24 -5.87
C CYS A 61 10.61 30.37 -4.95
N LYS A 62 10.42 31.62 -5.37
CA LYS A 62 10.85 32.81 -4.62
C LYS A 62 10.18 32.86 -3.24
N ASP A 63 8.87 32.62 -3.19
CA ASP A 63 8.10 32.66 -1.94
C ASP A 63 8.62 31.67 -0.90
N ALA A 64 8.99 30.45 -1.33
CA ALA A 64 9.57 29.44 -0.43
C ALA A 64 11.00 29.78 -0.01
N VAL A 65 11.76 30.50 -0.84
CA VAL A 65 13.10 30.99 -0.47
C VAL A 65 12.98 32.09 0.59
N CYS A 66 12.11 33.08 0.39
CA CYS A 66 11.90 34.14 1.38
C CYS A 66 11.40 33.57 2.72
N GLU A 67 10.43 32.65 2.70
CA GLU A 67 9.94 31.99 3.92
C GLU A 67 11.05 31.19 4.62
N ALA A 68 11.89 30.48 3.86
CA ALA A 68 13.03 29.78 4.44
C ALA A 68 14.05 30.74 5.05
N GLU A 69 14.35 31.88 4.40
CA GLU A 69 15.23 32.92 4.92
C GLU A 69 14.67 33.57 6.20
N ASP A 70 13.35 33.78 6.26
CA ASP A 70 12.66 34.26 7.46
C ASP A 70 12.78 33.26 8.61
N ILE A 71 12.49 31.97 8.35
CA ILE A 71 12.66 30.92 9.35
C ILE A 71 14.13 30.82 9.79
N ILE A 72 15.09 30.93 8.86
CA ILE A 72 16.52 30.88 9.21
C ILE A 72 16.89 32.03 10.15
N ARG A 73 16.40 33.23 9.89
CA ARG A 73 16.65 34.41 10.72
C ARG A 73 16.02 34.29 12.11
N ASP A 74 14.77 33.82 12.18
CA ASP A 74 13.98 33.87 13.40
C ASP A 74 14.17 32.62 14.27
N PHE A 75 14.21 31.44 13.65
CA PHE A 75 14.41 30.16 14.33
C PHE A 75 15.88 29.83 14.57
N ALA A 76 16.78 30.28 13.68
CA ALA A 76 18.21 29.97 13.67
C ALA A 76 18.49 28.46 13.79
N PRO A 77 18.10 27.64 12.78
CA PRO A 77 18.27 26.20 12.82
C PRO A 77 19.75 25.78 12.76
N ASP A 78 20.11 24.79 13.56
CA ASP A 78 21.43 24.13 13.53
C ASP A 78 21.58 23.24 12.29
N ILE A 79 20.47 22.73 11.76
CA ILE A 79 20.43 21.82 10.61
C ILE A 79 19.09 21.92 9.88
N VAL A 80 19.12 21.76 8.55
CA VAL A 80 17.91 21.67 7.72
C VAL A 80 17.79 20.30 7.08
N HIS A 81 16.62 19.68 7.16
CA HIS A 81 16.37 18.35 6.63
C HIS A 81 15.20 18.32 5.63
N PHE A 82 15.51 18.01 4.38
CA PHE A 82 14.55 17.97 3.27
C PHE A 82 14.07 16.56 2.94
N HIS A 83 12.77 16.42 2.67
CA HIS A 83 12.14 15.17 2.24
C HIS A 83 11.61 15.24 0.81
N ASN A 84 10.89 16.30 0.47
CA ASN A 84 10.37 16.49 -0.88
C ASN A 84 10.33 17.98 -1.22
N LEU A 85 11.01 18.36 -2.30
CA LEU A 85 11.17 19.75 -2.72
C LEU A 85 10.10 20.21 -3.73
N TYR A 86 9.55 19.31 -4.54
CA TYR A 86 8.78 19.72 -5.72
C TYR A 86 7.28 19.65 -5.47
N PRO A 87 6.48 20.58 -6.04
CA PRO A 87 6.87 21.69 -6.92
C PRO A 87 6.99 23.07 -6.23
N ARG A 88 6.65 23.20 -4.94
CA ARG A 88 6.50 24.52 -4.28
C ARG A 88 7.57 24.89 -3.25
N ILE A 89 8.55 24.04 -2.98
CA ILE A 89 9.74 24.42 -2.17
C ILE A 89 10.91 24.71 -3.11
N SER A 90 11.14 23.83 -4.08
CA SER A 90 12.20 23.87 -5.10
C SER A 90 13.64 23.75 -4.55
N PRO A 91 14.60 23.30 -5.37
CA PRO A 91 16.00 23.15 -4.95
C PRO A 91 16.70 24.46 -4.56
N SER A 92 16.16 25.64 -4.89
CA SER A 92 16.77 26.91 -4.50
C SER A 92 16.71 27.18 -3.00
N VAL A 93 15.78 26.56 -2.27
CA VAL A 93 15.72 26.67 -0.81
C VAL A 93 16.94 26.00 -0.18
N MET A 94 17.38 24.84 -0.71
CA MET A 94 18.62 24.19 -0.24
C MET A 94 19.85 25.09 -0.46
N LEU A 95 19.90 25.81 -1.59
CA LEU A 95 20.98 26.77 -1.86
C LEU A 95 20.96 27.94 -0.87
N ALA A 96 19.77 28.45 -0.51
CA ALA A 96 19.63 29.51 0.49
C ALA A 96 20.12 29.04 1.88
N CYS A 97 19.69 27.86 2.32
CA CYS A 97 20.15 27.27 3.59
C CYS A 97 21.67 27.08 3.63
N SER A 98 22.25 26.56 2.53
CA SER A 98 23.70 26.35 2.45
C SER A 98 24.49 27.66 2.40
N ARG A 99 23.97 28.71 1.75
CA ARG A 99 24.58 30.06 1.75
C ARG A 99 24.55 30.73 3.12
N ALA A 100 23.52 30.43 3.92
CA ALA A 100 23.44 30.84 5.31
C ALA A 100 24.38 30.02 6.24
N GLY A 101 25.17 29.09 5.70
CA GLY A 101 26.11 28.28 6.47
C GLY A 101 25.47 27.11 7.23
N ILE A 102 24.18 26.83 7.01
CA ILE A 102 23.48 25.77 7.73
C ILE A 102 23.67 24.43 7.00
N PRO A 103 24.08 23.35 7.70
CA PRO A 103 24.17 22.02 7.13
C PRO A 103 22.83 21.55 6.54
N VAL A 104 22.88 21.05 5.30
CA VAL A 104 21.69 20.58 4.57
C VAL A 104 21.71 19.06 4.48
N VAL A 105 20.66 18.43 5.03
CA VAL A 105 20.40 17.00 4.93
C VAL A 105 19.25 16.75 3.97
N TYR A 106 19.36 15.73 3.13
CA TYR A 106 18.32 15.35 2.18
C TYR A 106 18.00 13.86 2.23
N THR A 107 16.75 13.49 2.54
CA THR A 107 16.30 12.10 2.46
C THR A 107 15.84 11.77 1.04
N CYS A 108 16.51 10.81 0.41
CA CYS A 108 16.21 10.28 -0.91
C CYS A 108 15.04 9.27 -0.86
N HIS A 109 13.80 9.76 -0.73
CA HIS A 109 12.58 8.92 -0.75
C HIS A 109 12.37 8.15 -2.06
N ASN A 110 12.97 8.62 -3.14
CA ASN A 110 12.91 8.04 -4.47
C ASN A 110 14.16 8.46 -5.27
N PHE A 111 14.27 7.98 -6.51
CA PHE A 111 15.43 8.27 -7.36
C PHE A 111 15.36 9.63 -8.07
N ARG A 112 14.52 10.58 -7.59
CA ARG A 112 14.25 11.83 -8.30
C ARG A 112 15.46 12.76 -8.39
N THR A 113 16.47 12.55 -7.55
CA THR A 113 17.77 13.23 -7.68
C THR A 113 18.41 12.99 -9.05
N VAL A 114 18.17 11.85 -9.71
CA VAL A 114 18.78 11.51 -11.01
C VAL A 114 17.74 11.21 -12.09
N CYS A 115 16.67 10.48 -11.74
CA CYS A 115 15.58 10.13 -12.63
C CYS A 115 14.44 11.14 -12.48
N PRO A 116 14.08 11.97 -13.47
CA PRO A 116 13.04 12.99 -13.29
C PRO A 116 11.69 12.49 -12.77
N VAL A 117 11.31 11.27 -13.15
CA VAL A 117 10.07 10.59 -12.71
C VAL A 117 10.25 9.79 -11.42
N GLY A 118 11.49 9.56 -10.97
CA GLY A 118 11.83 8.98 -9.68
C GLY A 118 11.83 7.45 -9.59
N THR A 119 11.71 6.73 -10.71
CA THR A 119 11.50 5.27 -10.72
C THR A 119 12.66 4.45 -11.26
N PHE A 120 13.56 5.04 -12.06
CA PHE A 120 14.56 4.30 -12.85
C PHE A 120 13.98 3.13 -13.65
N SER A 121 12.72 3.21 -14.09
CA SER A 121 12.07 2.18 -14.90
C SER A 121 11.49 2.80 -16.16
N ASN A 122 11.55 2.06 -17.27
CA ASN A 122 10.88 2.41 -18.53
C ASN A 122 9.49 1.73 -18.66
N GLY A 123 9.04 1.00 -17.64
CA GLY A 123 7.78 0.25 -17.63
C GLY A 123 7.90 -1.24 -17.91
N SER A 124 9.02 -1.70 -18.49
CA SER A 124 9.30 -3.13 -18.74
C SER A 124 10.64 -3.60 -18.19
N SER A 125 11.57 -2.67 -17.94
CA SER A 125 12.88 -2.96 -17.41
C SER A 125 13.50 -1.73 -16.75
N ASP A 126 14.57 -1.99 -16.00
CA ASP A 126 15.43 -0.95 -15.46
C ASP A 126 15.93 0.01 -16.54
N CYS A 127 15.92 1.29 -16.23
CA CYS A 127 16.21 2.38 -17.13
C CYS A 127 17.12 3.41 -16.46
N PHE A 128 18.40 3.40 -16.85
CA PHE A 128 19.43 4.27 -16.31
C PHE A 128 19.96 5.32 -17.32
N ARG A 129 19.11 5.73 -18.29
CA ARG A 129 19.55 6.66 -19.33
C ARG A 129 19.73 8.11 -18.85
N CYS A 130 19.02 8.52 -17.81
CA CYS A 130 19.18 9.86 -17.24
C CYS A 130 20.39 9.88 -16.30
N THR A 131 21.18 10.96 -16.36
CA THR A 131 22.28 11.24 -15.45
C THR A 131 22.06 12.59 -14.75
N PRO A 132 22.74 12.89 -13.63
CA PRO A 132 22.61 14.15 -12.90
C PRO A 132 22.48 15.42 -13.77
N ARG A 133 23.35 15.58 -14.78
CA ARG A 133 23.37 16.77 -15.65
C ARG A 133 22.73 16.55 -17.02
N ASN A 134 22.24 15.35 -17.31
CA ASN A 134 21.60 15.04 -18.58
C ASN A 134 20.35 14.17 -18.37
N THR A 135 19.21 14.84 -18.32
CA THR A 135 17.90 14.20 -18.19
C THR A 135 17.07 14.30 -19.47
N LEU A 136 17.66 14.68 -20.61
CA LEU A 136 16.99 14.73 -21.92
C LEU A 136 16.37 13.37 -22.34
N PRO A 137 16.93 12.20 -21.97
CA PRO A 137 16.29 10.92 -22.25
C PRO A 137 14.87 10.78 -21.68
N CYS A 138 14.53 11.53 -20.63
CA CYS A 138 13.17 11.60 -20.09
C CYS A 138 12.18 12.25 -21.08
N ILE A 139 12.63 13.25 -21.84
CA ILE A 139 11.84 13.94 -22.88
C ILE A 139 11.68 13.01 -24.08
N ALA A 140 12.80 12.47 -24.57
CA ALA A 140 12.83 11.59 -25.73
C ALA A 140 11.91 10.37 -25.58
N ARG A 141 11.71 9.90 -24.34
CA ARG A 141 10.86 8.74 -24.02
C ARG A 141 9.46 9.10 -23.56
N ASN A 142 9.13 10.39 -23.47
CA ASN A 142 7.84 10.85 -22.97
C ASN A 142 7.46 10.16 -21.63
N CYS A 143 8.37 10.13 -20.66
CA CYS A 143 8.21 9.32 -19.44
C CYS A 143 7.00 9.71 -18.56
N ARG A 144 6.38 10.87 -18.80
CA ARG A 144 5.14 11.31 -18.13
C ARG A 144 3.87 11.05 -18.94
N GLY A 145 3.98 10.52 -20.16
CA GLY A 145 2.87 10.37 -21.10
C GLY A 145 2.45 11.67 -21.80
N SER A 146 2.99 12.81 -21.37
CA SER A 146 2.83 14.13 -21.99
C SER A 146 4.20 14.77 -22.25
N LEU A 147 4.48 15.16 -23.49
CA LEU A 147 5.76 15.77 -23.88
C LEU A 147 6.04 17.07 -23.10
N PRO A 148 5.08 18.01 -22.97
CA PRO A 148 5.25 19.20 -22.12
C PRO A 148 5.57 18.87 -20.66
N GLU A 149 4.92 17.87 -20.07
CA GLU A 149 5.18 17.48 -18.67
C GLU A 149 6.54 16.80 -18.50
N SER A 150 6.91 15.92 -19.45
CA SER A 150 8.22 15.27 -19.48
C SER A 150 9.34 16.31 -19.64
N MET A 151 9.11 17.36 -20.44
CA MET A 151 10.02 18.49 -20.59
C MET A 151 10.19 19.25 -19.28
N VAL A 152 9.12 19.65 -18.59
CA VAL A 152 9.20 20.33 -17.29
C VAL A 152 9.97 19.48 -16.28
N TYR A 153 9.68 18.18 -16.18
CA TYR A 153 10.33 17.27 -15.24
C TYR A 153 11.82 17.09 -15.52
N ALA A 154 12.19 16.94 -16.79
CA ALA A 154 13.58 16.82 -17.21
C ALA A 154 14.32 18.13 -16.96
N LEU A 155 13.83 19.24 -17.51
CA LEU A 155 14.52 20.53 -17.44
C LEU A 155 14.69 21.02 -15.99
N ARG A 156 13.71 20.81 -15.10
CA ARG A 156 13.87 21.21 -13.68
C ARG A 156 14.98 20.43 -12.98
N ASN A 157 15.12 19.14 -13.27
CA ASN A 157 16.16 18.31 -12.65
C ASN A 157 17.54 18.69 -13.16
N MET A 158 17.66 18.85 -14.47
CA MET A 158 18.89 19.31 -15.10
C MET A 158 19.29 20.71 -14.60
N ALA A 159 18.33 21.62 -14.45
CA ALA A 159 18.56 22.95 -13.89
C ALA A 159 19.03 22.89 -12.42
N ALA A 160 18.46 22.01 -11.60
CA ALA A 160 18.87 21.82 -10.21
C ALA A 160 20.34 21.39 -10.09
N TRP A 161 20.78 20.45 -10.93
CA TRP A 161 22.18 20.02 -10.98
C TRP A 161 23.12 21.08 -11.55
N ASN A 162 22.72 21.74 -12.64
CA ASN A 162 23.55 22.76 -13.28
C ASN A 162 23.71 24.02 -12.40
N ARG A 163 22.74 24.31 -11.54
CA ARG A 163 22.82 25.38 -10.53
C ARG A 163 23.54 24.95 -9.24
N GLY A 164 24.01 23.71 -9.16
CA GLY A 164 24.73 23.19 -8.00
C GLY A 164 23.85 22.96 -6.75
N ALA A 165 22.51 22.93 -6.88
CA ALA A 165 21.62 22.77 -5.73
C ALA A 165 21.85 21.45 -4.98
N TRP A 166 22.17 20.37 -5.69
CA TRP A 166 22.52 19.09 -5.07
C TRP A 166 23.91 19.06 -4.44
N ASN A 167 24.82 19.96 -4.85
CA ASN A 167 26.15 20.08 -4.23
C ASN A 167 26.08 20.74 -2.84
N ALA A 168 25.05 21.56 -2.61
CA ALA A 168 24.77 22.21 -1.33
C ALA A 168 24.34 21.23 -0.22
N VAL A 169 23.96 20.00 -0.58
CA VAL A 169 23.62 18.97 0.39
C VAL A 169 24.89 18.46 1.07
N THR A 170 24.91 18.57 2.39
CA THR A 170 25.97 18.08 3.27
C THR A 170 25.90 16.56 3.40
N LEU A 171 24.71 16.02 3.62
CA LEU A 171 24.47 14.58 3.78
C LEU A 171 23.17 14.14 3.10
N PHE A 172 23.26 13.06 2.33
CA PHE A 172 22.11 12.36 1.78
C PHE A 172 21.79 11.14 2.65
N ILE A 173 20.51 10.95 2.95
CA ILE A 173 20.00 9.77 3.65
C ILE A 173 19.23 8.92 2.65
N ALA A 174 19.69 7.71 2.42
CA ALA A 174 18.94 6.70 1.67
C ALA A 174 18.13 5.82 2.63
N PRO A 175 16.88 5.47 2.31
CA PRO A 175 16.06 4.60 3.15
C PRO A 175 16.60 3.16 3.25
N SER A 176 17.53 2.75 2.37
CA SER A 176 18.17 1.44 2.41
C SER A 176 19.55 1.45 1.75
N HIS A 177 20.35 0.42 2.04
CA HIS A 177 21.64 0.18 1.39
C HIS A 177 21.51 0.00 -0.13
N ALA A 178 20.45 -0.67 -0.61
CA ALA A 178 20.23 -0.83 -2.05
C ALA A 178 19.96 0.52 -2.74
N VAL A 179 19.17 1.40 -2.13
CA VAL A 179 18.94 2.75 -2.66
C VAL A 179 20.21 3.58 -2.60
N ARG A 180 20.97 3.49 -1.50
CA ARG A 180 22.28 4.13 -1.36
C ARG A 180 23.20 3.71 -2.50
N ASP A 181 23.36 2.41 -2.71
CA ASP A 181 24.28 1.85 -3.70
C ASP A 181 23.85 2.19 -5.11
N THR A 182 22.55 2.16 -5.39
CA THR A 182 21.99 2.58 -6.69
C THR A 182 22.27 4.05 -6.98
N LEU A 183 22.07 4.93 -5.99
CA LEU A 183 22.33 6.36 -6.14
C LEU A 183 23.83 6.70 -6.16
N ALA A 184 24.65 5.99 -5.39
CA ALA A 184 26.10 6.16 -5.34
C ALA A 184 26.76 5.71 -6.64
N THR A 185 26.32 4.59 -7.22
CA THR A 185 26.86 4.06 -8.49
C THR A 185 26.42 4.86 -9.71
N ARG A 186 25.31 5.61 -9.63
CA ARG A 186 24.66 6.26 -10.78
C ARG A 186 24.60 7.78 -10.70
N GLY A 187 25.14 8.38 -9.63
CA GLY A 187 25.08 9.81 -9.40
C GLY A 187 26.34 10.36 -8.71
N LEU A 188 26.57 11.67 -8.87
CA LEU A 188 27.63 12.42 -8.20
C LEU A 188 27.39 12.63 -6.69
N ILE A 189 26.63 11.72 -6.07
CA ILE A 189 26.22 11.80 -4.66
C ILE A 189 27.29 11.16 -3.74
N GLY A 190 28.20 10.37 -4.33
CA GLY A 190 29.51 10.00 -3.76
C GLY A 190 29.48 9.46 -2.33
N GLU A 191 30.47 9.85 -1.52
CA GLU A 191 30.62 9.47 -0.09
C GLU A 191 29.61 10.17 0.84
N LYS A 192 28.89 11.17 0.34
CA LYS A 192 27.93 11.97 1.11
C LYS A 192 26.61 11.25 1.36
N ILE A 193 26.41 10.03 0.85
CA ILE A 193 25.18 9.26 1.07
C ILE A 193 25.38 8.18 2.15
N ARG A 194 24.48 8.16 3.12
CA ARG A 194 24.39 7.15 4.18
C ARG A 194 23.06 6.41 4.05
N ALA A 195 23.09 5.09 4.22
CA ALA A 195 21.88 4.31 4.31
C ALA A 195 21.37 4.32 5.74
N HIS A 196 20.06 4.43 5.90
CA HIS A 196 19.35 4.10 7.12
C HIS A 196 19.18 2.56 7.16
N GLY A 197 19.56 1.93 8.28
CA GLY A 197 19.60 0.46 8.43
C GLY A 197 21.00 -0.14 8.29
N ALA A 198 21.24 -1.29 8.94
CA ALA A 198 22.56 -1.92 9.03
C ALA A 198 23.10 -2.43 7.66
N PRO A 199 24.43 -2.51 7.48
CA PRO A 199 25.04 -2.94 6.23
C PRO A 199 24.59 -4.33 5.81
N SER A 200 24.17 -4.46 4.55
CA SER A 200 23.97 -5.73 3.87
C SER A 200 25.31 -6.47 3.74
N GLY A 201 25.68 -7.24 4.75
CA GLY A 201 26.93 -7.99 4.80
C GLY A 201 26.82 -9.23 5.67
N ARG A 202 26.86 -10.40 5.02
CA ARG A 202 26.84 -11.78 5.54
C ARG A 202 25.58 -12.21 6.30
N ILE A 203 24.79 -13.00 5.57
CA ILE A 203 23.85 -13.99 6.09
C ILE A 203 24.57 -14.85 7.13
N ARG A 204 24.31 -14.61 8.42
CA ARG A 204 24.63 -15.57 9.48
C ARG A 204 23.41 -16.45 9.69
N ARG A 205 23.54 -17.71 9.24
CA ARG A 205 22.61 -18.80 9.57
C ARG A 205 22.38 -18.85 11.09
N GLY A 206 21.11 -18.85 11.47
CA GLY A 206 20.59 -19.41 12.73
C GLY A 206 21.06 -18.76 14.03
N ARG A 207 20.19 -17.96 14.64
CA ARG A 207 19.98 -17.98 16.09
C ARG A 207 18.51 -17.75 16.39
N ARG A 208 17.94 -18.67 17.18
CA ARG A 208 16.58 -18.60 17.74
C ARG A 208 16.33 -17.21 18.33
N ALA A 209 15.14 -16.67 18.06
CA ALA A 209 14.65 -15.45 18.69
C ALA A 209 14.75 -15.59 20.22
N GLY A 210 15.54 -14.69 20.83
CA GLY A 210 15.52 -14.43 22.27
C GLY A 210 14.25 -13.64 22.67
N PRO A 211 13.98 -13.52 23.98
CA PRO A 211 12.64 -13.33 24.51
C PRO A 211 12.00 -12.01 24.08
N ARG A 212 10.71 -12.12 23.74
CA ARG A 212 9.78 -11.03 23.41
C ARG A 212 9.78 -10.00 24.53
N GLY A 213 10.17 -8.76 24.21
CA GLY A 213 9.78 -7.60 25.01
C GLY A 213 8.25 -7.49 25.00
N GLU A 214 7.70 -7.40 26.21
CA GLU A 214 6.34 -6.97 26.58
C GLU A 214 5.19 -7.36 25.63
N LEU A 215 4.42 -8.36 26.07
CA LEU A 215 3.11 -8.75 25.52
C LEU A 215 2.14 -7.56 25.57
N ASN A 216 2.15 -6.72 24.54
CA ASN A 216 0.99 -5.89 24.21
C ASN A 216 -0.19 -6.82 23.94
N ALA A 217 -1.34 -6.55 24.56
CA ALA A 217 -2.57 -7.33 24.35
C ALA A 217 -2.87 -7.45 22.84
N MET A 218 -3.09 -8.68 22.37
CA MET A 218 -3.45 -8.94 20.97
C MET A 218 -4.69 -8.13 20.59
N THR A 219 -4.68 -7.54 19.39
CA THR A 219 -5.82 -6.79 18.88
C THR A 219 -7.00 -7.74 18.70
N ALA A 220 -8.16 -7.40 19.29
CA ALA A 220 -9.37 -8.20 19.14
C ALA A 220 -9.83 -8.23 17.68
N MET A 221 -10.27 -9.40 17.20
CA MET A 221 -10.76 -9.54 15.84
C MET A 221 -12.01 -8.66 15.61
N PRO A 222 -12.13 -8.01 14.43
CA PRO A 222 -13.29 -7.20 14.10
C PRO A 222 -14.61 -7.98 14.19
N LYS A 223 -15.61 -7.38 14.83
CA LYS A 223 -16.93 -8.01 14.98
C LYS A 223 -17.57 -8.29 13.61
N LYS A 224 -18.11 -9.50 13.45
CA LYS A 224 -18.85 -9.92 12.26
C LYS A 224 -20.35 -9.68 12.41
N TYR A 225 -21.01 -9.32 11.31
CA TYR A 225 -22.44 -9.06 11.23
C TYR A 225 -23.07 -9.89 10.10
N PRO A 226 -24.26 -10.49 10.32
CA PRO A 226 -24.90 -11.31 9.32
C PRO A 226 -25.48 -10.46 8.18
N VAL A 227 -25.00 -10.66 6.97
CA VAL A 227 -25.57 -10.15 5.73
C VAL A 227 -26.04 -11.36 4.92
N PHE A 228 -27.35 -11.55 4.83
CA PHE A 228 -27.96 -12.71 4.15
C PHE A 228 -27.53 -14.07 4.72
N GLY A 229 -27.25 -14.11 6.03
CA GLY A 229 -26.74 -15.29 6.75
C GLY A 229 -25.21 -15.47 6.68
N VAL A 230 -24.51 -14.63 5.91
CA VAL A 230 -23.05 -14.64 5.83
C VAL A 230 -22.49 -13.61 6.82
N LEU A 231 -21.56 -14.03 7.67
CA LEU A 231 -20.93 -13.20 8.70
C LEU A 231 -19.83 -12.34 8.06
N VAL A 232 -20.10 -11.05 7.87
CA VAL A 232 -19.15 -10.08 7.28
C VAL A 232 -18.56 -9.19 8.37
N SER A 233 -17.24 -9.06 8.40
CA SER A 233 -16.51 -8.22 9.36
C SER A 233 -16.79 -6.74 9.12
N ALA A 234 -17.17 -5.99 10.16
CA ALA A 234 -17.17 -4.53 10.11
C ALA A 234 -15.75 -4.04 10.40
N THR A 235 -14.96 -3.79 9.35
CA THR A 235 -13.53 -3.50 9.47
C THR A 235 -13.03 -2.57 8.38
N THR A 236 -11.92 -1.87 8.66
CA THR A 236 -11.17 -1.05 7.71
C THR A 236 -9.92 -1.77 7.19
N TYR A 237 -9.24 -1.21 6.18
CA TYR A 237 -7.96 -1.76 5.71
C TYR A 237 -6.93 -1.85 6.83
N ASP A 238 -6.86 -0.84 7.69
CA ASP A 238 -5.87 -0.74 8.75
C ASP A 238 -6.12 -1.78 9.84
N GLU A 239 -7.35 -1.83 10.36
CA GLU A 239 -7.76 -2.80 11.39
C GLU A 239 -7.57 -4.24 10.92
N ALA A 240 -8.06 -4.57 9.72
CA ALA A 240 -7.90 -5.91 9.15
C ALA A 240 -6.43 -6.25 8.93
N ALA A 241 -5.63 -5.29 8.42
CA ALA A 241 -4.20 -5.50 8.23
C ALA A 241 -3.47 -5.71 9.57
N THR A 242 -3.81 -4.96 10.61
CA THR A 242 -3.20 -5.08 11.94
C THR A 242 -3.46 -6.47 12.52
N CYS A 243 -4.71 -6.94 12.52
CA CYS A 243 -5.05 -8.27 13.01
C CYS A 243 -4.33 -9.39 12.24
N ILE A 244 -4.30 -9.29 10.90
CA ILE A 244 -3.63 -10.27 10.04
C ILE A 244 -2.12 -10.29 10.31
N MET A 245 -1.49 -9.11 10.42
CA MET A 245 -0.05 -9.00 10.64
C MET A 245 0.36 -9.53 12.02
N GLU A 246 -0.45 -9.30 13.06
CA GLU A 246 -0.22 -9.88 14.39
C GLU A 246 -0.25 -11.40 14.36
N LYS A 247 -1.26 -12.00 13.70
CA LYS A 247 -1.36 -13.46 13.52
C LYS A 247 -0.21 -14.02 12.71
N ALA A 248 0.16 -13.34 11.62
CA ALA A 248 1.30 -13.71 10.79
C ALA A 248 2.63 -13.68 11.57
N ALA A 249 2.87 -12.63 12.36
CA ALA A 249 4.06 -12.49 13.19
C ALA A 249 4.11 -13.53 14.33
N ALA A 250 2.96 -13.84 14.92
CA ALA A 250 2.82 -14.87 15.94
C ALA A 250 2.89 -16.30 15.36
N ARG A 251 2.85 -16.44 14.02
CA ARG A 251 2.71 -17.71 13.30
C ARG A 251 1.47 -18.51 13.71
N GLU A 252 0.41 -17.79 14.04
CA GLU A 252 -0.89 -18.35 14.36
C GLU A 252 -1.75 -18.44 13.10
N SER A 253 -2.47 -19.55 12.96
CA SER A 253 -3.40 -19.73 11.85
C SER A 253 -4.52 -18.70 11.93
N CYS A 254 -4.79 -18.05 10.80
CA CYS A 254 -5.90 -17.11 10.64
C CYS A 254 -6.29 -17.11 9.16
N VAL A 255 -7.57 -17.14 8.85
CA VAL A 255 -8.09 -17.07 7.49
C VAL A 255 -8.81 -15.76 7.27
N SER A 256 -8.43 -15.05 6.21
CA SER A 256 -9.13 -13.86 5.73
C SER A 256 -9.61 -14.07 4.31
N THR A 257 -10.91 -13.85 4.09
CA THR A 257 -11.51 -13.78 2.76
C THR A 257 -12.11 -12.40 2.49
N TYR A 258 -12.37 -12.11 1.22
CA TYR A 258 -12.88 -10.82 0.76
C TYR A 258 -14.18 -11.06 0.00
N MET A 259 -15.25 -10.40 0.44
CA MET A 259 -16.61 -10.76 0.08
C MET A 259 -17.27 -9.73 -0.85
N PRO A 260 -16.98 -9.74 -2.18
CA PRO A 260 -17.75 -8.97 -3.13
C PRO A 260 -19.14 -9.60 -3.30
N VAL A 261 -20.07 -8.87 -3.93
CA VAL A 261 -21.46 -9.33 -4.17
C VAL A 261 -21.55 -10.76 -4.69
N HIS A 262 -20.68 -11.15 -5.62
CA HIS A 262 -20.65 -12.51 -6.15
C HIS A 262 -20.41 -13.57 -5.06
N SER A 263 -19.33 -13.46 -4.30
CA SER A 263 -18.97 -14.43 -3.26
C SER A 263 -20.01 -14.42 -2.13
N LEU A 264 -20.49 -13.22 -1.76
CA LEU A 264 -21.55 -13.06 -0.76
C LEU A 264 -22.82 -13.80 -1.16
N MET A 265 -23.28 -13.62 -2.40
CA MET A 265 -24.51 -14.26 -2.86
C MET A 265 -24.34 -15.75 -3.13
N LEU A 266 -23.15 -16.20 -3.51
CA LEU A 266 -22.83 -17.62 -3.59
C LEU A 266 -22.93 -18.27 -2.19
N ALA A 267 -22.30 -17.68 -1.18
CA ALA A 267 -22.39 -18.14 0.20
C ALA A 267 -23.82 -18.03 0.76
N ALA A 268 -24.56 -16.96 0.47
CA ALA A 268 -25.94 -16.82 0.92
C ALA A 268 -26.85 -17.96 0.42
N ARG A 269 -26.56 -18.51 -0.77
CA ARG A 269 -27.36 -19.55 -1.43
C ARG A 269 -26.86 -20.98 -1.21
N ASN A 270 -25.59 -21.16 -0.85
CA ASN A 270 -25.00 -22.47 -0.59
C ASN A 270 -24.67 -22.61 0.91
N PRO A 271 -25.46 -23.40 1.67
CA PRO A 271 -25.25 -23.58 3.11
C PRO A 271 -23.86 -24.13 3.49
N GLU A 272 -23.29 -25.02 2.69
CA GLU A 272 -21.97 -25.61 2.94
C GLU A 272 -20.88 -24.55 2.78
N TYR A 273 -20.92 -23.81 1.67
CA TYR A 273 -19.98 -22.71 1.44
C TYR A 273 -20.15 -21.57 2.45
N ARG A 274 -21.39 -21.30 2.90
CA ARG A 274 -21.67 -20.35 3.98
C ARG A 274 -21.01 -20.75 5.29
N ALA A 275 -21.09 -22.03 5.66
CA ALA A 275 -20.47 -22.54 6.87
C ALA A 275 -18.94 -22.37 6.83
N ILE A 276 -18.34 -22.63 5.67
CA ILE A 276 -16.91 -22.39 5.44
C ILE A 276 -16.55 -20.93 5.69
N VAL A 277 -17.17 -19.99 4.97
CA VAL A 277 -16.84 -18.55 5.07
C VAL A 277 -17.12 -18.02 6.49
N ASN A 278 -18.20 -18.45 7.12
CA ASN A 278 -18.54 -18.02 8.48
C ASN A 278 -17.54 -18.50 9.53
N SER A 279 -16.82 -19.59 9.27
CA SER A 279 -15.78 -20.11 10.18
C SER A 279 -14.48 -19.29 10.14
N PHE A 280 -14.27 -18.48 9.11
CA PHE A 280 -13.06 -17.66 8.99
C PHE A 280 -13.04 -16.50 9.99
N GLU A 281 -11.84 -16.15 10.44
CA GLU A 281 -11.60 -15.06 11.37
C GLU A 281 -11.99 -13.71 10.75
N LEU A 282 -11.74 -13.53 9.45
CA LEU A 282 -12.11 -12.33 8.70
C LEU A 282 -12.87 -12.67 7.42
N ALA A 283 -14.02 -12.00 7.25
CA ALA A 283 -14.72 -11.89 5.98
C ALA A 283 -14.87 -10.41 5.66
N CYS A 284 -13.86 -9.86 5.00
CA CYS A 284 -13.73 -8.44 4.71
C CYS A 284 -14.83 -7.96 3.74
N PRO A 285 -15.41 -6.77 3.97
CA PRO A 285 -16.46 -6.22 3.11
C PRO A 285 -15.84 -5.71 1.81
N ASP A 286 -15.78 -6.57 0.80
CA ASP A 286 -15.33 -6.21 -0.54
C ASP A 286 -16.51 -5.69 -1.37
N GLY A 287 -16.25 -4.70 -2.20
CA GLY A 287 -17.26 -3.95 -2.94
C GLY A 287 -18.05 -2.93 -2.10
N GLN A 288 -18.40 -1.81 -2.72
CA GLN A 288 -19.23 -0.78 -2.09
C GLN A 288 -20.65 -1.29 -1.73
N PRO A 289 -21.31 -2.19 -2.51
CA PRO A 289 -22.62 -2.70 -2.12
C PRO A 289 -22.63 -3.43 -0.77
N VAL A 290 -21.60 -4.22 -0.46
CA VAL A 290 -21.53 -4.98 0.79
C VAL A 290 -21.29 -4.06 1.99
N ARG A 291 -20.42 -3.06 1.82
CA ARG A 291 -20.27 -1.95 2.77
C ARG A 291 -21.61 -1.25 3.04
N HIS A 292 -22.37 -0.90 2.00
CA HIS A 292 -23.67 -0.27 2.18
C HIS A 292 -24.69 -1.19 2.86
N ALA A 293 -24.68 -2.50 2.58
CA ALA A 293 -25.54 -3.45 3.28
C ALA A 293 -25.23 -3.51 4.78
N LEU A 294 -23.95 -3.47 5.19
CA LEU A 294 -23.57 -3.35 6.60
C LEU A 294 -24.12 -2.09 7.25
N ALA A 295 -24.04 -0.94 6.55
CA ALA A 295 -24.60 0.31 7.05
C ALA A 295 -26.13 0.27 7.16
N MET A 296 -26.83 -0.18 6.11
CA MET A 296 -28.30 -0.20 6.05
C MET A 296 -28.92 -1.22 6.99
N LEU A 297 -28.32 -2.39 7.14
CA LEU A 297 -28.87 -3.44 7.99
C LEU A 297 -28.46 -3.25 9.45
N HIS A 298 -27.20 -2.92 9.73
CA HIS A 298 -26.64 -2.96 11.08
C HIS A 298 -26.15 -1.62 11.63
N GLY A 299 -26.36 -0.52 10.90
CA GLY A 299 -25.89 0.81 11.31
C GLY A 299 -24.36 0.93 11.31
N ARG A 300 -23.64 0.04 10.64
CA ARG A 300 -22.16 0.02 10.60
C ARG A 300 -21.64 0.77 9.38
N THR A 301 -21.52 2.08 9.54
CA THR A 301 -20.97 2.96 8.50
C THR A 301 -19.44 2.90 8.52
N LEU A 302 -18.87 2.10 7.62
CA LEU A 302 -17.43 2.07 7.39
C LEU A 302 -16.99 3.24 6.50
N PRO A 303 -15.74 3.75 6.60
CA PRO A 303 -15.23 4.82 5.74
C PRO A 303 -14.96 4.36 4.30
N ASP A 304 -14.56 3.10 4.11
CA ASP A 304 -14.42 2.47 2.80
C ASP A 304 -14.69 0.95 2.85
N ARG A 305 -14.79 0.33 1.68
CA ARG A 305 -14.71 -1.13 1.52
C ARG A 305 -13.28 -1.61 1.80
N VAL A 306 -13.12 -2.90 2.12
CA VAL A 306 -11.81 -3.56 2.15
C VAL A 306 -11.66 -4.42 0.90
N TYR A 307 -11.05 -3.86 -0.14
CA TYR A 307 -10.89 -4.47 -1.45
C TYR A 307 -9.68 -5.42 -1.46
N GLY A 308 -9.89 -6.71 -1.77
CA GLY A 308 -8.84 -7.74 -1.67
C GLY A 308 -7.54 -7.41 -2.39
N PRO A 309 -7.56 -7.01 -3.68
CA PRO A 309 -6.36 -6.59 -4.40
C PRO A 309 -5.65 -5.40 -3.75
N GLN A 310 -6.37 -4.41 -3.23
CA GLN A 310 -5.71 -3.28 -2.55
C GLN A 310 -5.15 -3.71 -1.18
N HIS A 311 -5.88 -4.55 -0.45
CA HIS A 311 -5.44 -5.02 0.87
C HIS A 311 -4.22 -5.93 0.77
N MET A 312 -4.11 -6.74 -0.28
CA MET A 312 -2.88 -7.49 -0.60
C MET A 312 -1.65 -6.57 -0.63
N LEU A 313 -1.75 -5.42 -1.28
CA LEU A 313 -0.66 -4.46 -1.36
C LEU A 313 -0.33 -3.82 -0.01
N VAL A 314 -1.35 -3.49 0.79
CA VAL A 314 -1.17 -2.99 2.17
C VAL A 314 -0.43 -4.01 3.04
N LEU A 315 -0.79 -5.29 2.91
CA LEU A 315 -0.17 -6.39 3.64
C LEU A 315 1.27 -6.62 3.18
N CYS A 316 1.55 -6.63 1.87
CA CYS A 316 2.91 -6.70 1.35
C CYS A 316 3.78 -5.54 1.83
N GLU A 317 3.25 -4.31 1.86
CA GLU A 317 3.99 -3.15 2.38
C GLU A 317 4.34 -3.31 3.87
N ARG A 318 3.39 -3.81 4.69
CA ARG A 318 3.65 -4.08 6.11
C ARG A 318 4.60 -5.25 6.32
N ALA A 319 4.47 -6.31 5.52
CA ALA A 319 5.32 -7.48 5.55
C ALA A 319 6.78 -7.13 5.25
N ALA A 320 7.02 -6.28 4.23
CA ALA A 320 8.34 -5.75 3.93
C ALA A 320 8.94 -4.95 5.11
N ARG A 321 8.13 -4.15 5.81
CA ARG A 321 8.57 -3.36 6.98
C ARG A 321 8.87 -4.22 8.21
N GLN A 322 8.10 -5.29 8.41
CA GLN A 322 8.18 -6.16 9.58
C GLN A 322 9.03 -7.41 9.33
N ASN A 323 9.64 -7.55 8.15
CA ASN A 323 10.40 -8.73 7.72
C ASN A 323 9.60 -10.03 7.85
N ILE A 324 8.32 -10.00 7.49
CA ILE A 324 7.47 -11.20 7.44
C ILE A 324 7.51 -11.74 6.01
N PRO A 325 8.03 -12.95 5.77
CA PRO A 325 8.05 -13.50 4.43
C PRO A 325 6.64 -13.85 3.95
N VAL A 326 6.45 -13.72 2.64
CA VAL A 326 5.17 -13.99 1.97
C VAL A 326 5.29 -15.16 1.01
N TYR A 327 4.23 -15.96 0.95
CA TYR A 327 4.07 -17.07 0.04
C TYR A 327 2.94 -16.75 -0.94
N LEU A 328 3.21 -16.91 -2.24
CA LEU A 328 2.21 -16.72 -3.31
C LEU A 328 1.78 -18.07 -3.86
N TYR A 329 0.50 -18.43 -3.69
CA TYR A 329 -0.05 -19.72 -4.11
C TYR A 329 -1.28 -19.54 -5.00
N GLY A 330 -1.16 -19.83 -6.30
CA GLY A 330 -2.29 -19.75 -7.23
C GLY A 330 -1.94 -19.27 -8.63
N SER A 331 -2.97 -18.99 -9.43
CA SER A 331 -2.85 -18.69 -10.87
C SER A 331 -2.01 -19.72 -11.65
N THR A 332 -1.48 -19.35 -12.81
CA THR A 332 -0.54 -20.16 -13.61
C THR A 332 0.91 -19.86 -13.21
N PRO A 333 1.90 -20.73 -13.53
CA PRO A 333 3.30 -20.50 -13.20
C PRO A 333 3.80 -19.12 -13.67
N ARG A 334 3.50 -18.77 -14.93
CA ARG A 334 3.83 -17.47 -15.52
C ARG A 334 3.30 -16.29 -14.71
N VAL A 335 2.06 -16.38 -14.23
CA VAL A 335 1.39 -15.27 -13.54
C VAL A 335 1.89 -15.13 -12.11
N VAL A 336 2.07 -16.22 -11.38
CA VAL A 336 2.54 -16.18 -9.99
C VAL A 336 4.02 -15.77 -9.89
N GLU A 337 4.85 -16.17 -10.85
CA GLU A 337 6.24 -15.71 -10.96
C GLU A 337 6.30 -14.21 -11.23
N LYS A 338 5.60 -13.75 -12.28
CA LYS A 338 5.50 -12.32 -12.64
C LYS A 338 4.93 -11.47 -11.51
N LEU A 339 3.95 -12.00 -10.76
CA LEU A 339 3.42 -11.35 -9.56
C LEU A 339 4.51 -11.21 -8.49
N GLY A 340 5.26 -12.28 -8.23
CA GLY A 340 6.39 -12.25 -7.29
C GLY A 340 7.40 -11.17 -7.66
N ASP A 341 7.78 -11.10 -8.93
CA ASP A 341 8.72 -10.08 -9.43
C ASP A 341 8.13 -8.67 -9.28
N THR A 342 6.87 -8.48 -9.68
CA THR A 342 6.18 -7.19 -9.55
C THR A 342 6.10 -6.73 -8.09
N LEU A 343 5.88 -7.64 -7.15
CA LEU A 343 5.82 -7.32 -5.72
C LEU A 343 7.21 -7.02 -5.15
N ARG A 344 8.26 -7.74 -5.56
CA ARG A 344 9.65 -7.45 -5.17
C ARG A 344 10.10 -6.08 -5.68
N GLU A 345 9.77 -5.76 -6.93
CA GLU A 345 10.03 -4.45 -7.53
C GLU A 345 9.27 -3.33 -6.79
N ARG A 346 7.99 -3.58 -6.48
CA ARG A 346 7.11 -2.59 -5.85
C ARG A 346 7.43 -2.34 -4.38
N PHE A 347 7.86 -3.37 -3.66
CA PHE A 347 8.14 -3.31 -2.22
C PHE A 347 9.57 -3.79 -1.93
N PRO A 348 10.59 -2.94 -2.13
CA PRO A 348 11.96 -3.27 -1.79
C PRO A 348 12.06 -3.67 -0.30
N GLY A 349 12.53 -4.89 -0.02
CA GLY A 349 12.57 -5.47 1.33
C GLY A 349 11.46 -6.50 1.60
N LEU A 350 10.51 -6.69 0.69
CA LEU A 350 9.57 -7.80 0.76
C LEU A 350 10.29 -9.11 0.46
N ASP A 351 10.30 -10.02 1.43
CA ASP A 351 10.73 -11.39 1.21
C ASP A 351 9.58 -12.20 0.61
N VAL A 352 9.60 -12.38 -0.71
CA VAL A 352 8.71 -13.33 -1.40
C VAL A 352 9.40 -14.69 -1.40
N ALA A 353 9.12 -15.46 -0.34
CA ALA A 353 9.78 -16.73 -0.05
C ALA A 353 9.56 -17.75 -1.18
N TYR A 354 8.32 -17.87 -1.66
CA TYR A 354 7.95 -18.79 -2.74
C TYR A 354 6.81 -18.24 -3.61
N CYS A 355 6.85 -18.65 -4.88
CA CYS A 355 5.77 -18.52 -5.86
C CYS A 355 5.43 -19.93 -6.35
N GLU A 356 4.22 -20.41 -6.08
CA GLU A 356 3.77 -21.76 -6.48
C GLU A 356 2.43 -21.69 -7.21
N SER A 357 2.37 -22.33 -8.37
CA SER A 357 1.13 -22.57 -9.12
C SER A 357 0.67 -24.00 -8.83
N PRO A 358 -0.49 -24.21 -8.18
CA PRO A 358 -0.99 -25.55 -7.94
C PRO A 358 -1.62 -26.18 -9.19
N PRO A 359 -1.83 -27.50 -9.18
CA PRO A 359 -2.58 -28.16 -10.24
C PRO A 359 -4.02 -27.60 -10.30
N PHE A 360 -4.56 -27.49 -11.51
CA PHE A 360 -5.91 -26.94 -11.75
C PHE A 360 -7.04 -27.93 -11.41
N ARG A 361 -6.94 -28.62 -10.27
CA ARG A 361 -7.93 -29.57 -9.73
C ARG A 361 -8.00 -29.45 -8.20
N THR A 362 -8.87 -30.23 -7.58
CA THR A 362 -8.88 -30.39 -6.12
C THR A 362 -7.69 -31.26 -5.71
N LEU A 363 -7.04 -30.88 -4.62
CA LEU A 363 -5.97 -31.67 -4.01
C LEU A 363 -6.55 -32.79 -3.14
N SER A 364 -5.91 -33.94 -3.21
CA SER A 364 -6.06 -35.03 -2.25
C SER A 364 -5.56 -34.59 -0.86
N ASP A 365 -5.92 -35.35 0.18
CA ASP A 365 -5.49 -35.01 1.54
C ASP A 365 -3.98 -35.17 1.73
N ALA A 366 -3.34 -36.13 1.04
CA ALA A 366 -1.90 -36.28 1.03
C ALA A 366 -1.21 -35.04 0.41
N GLU A 367 -1.67 -34.59 -0.75
CA GLU A 367 -1.14 -33.38 -1.39
C GLU A 367 -1.36 -32.12 -0.54
N LEU A 368 -2.47 -32.03 0.20
CA LEU A 368 -2.70 -30.93 1.15
C LEU A 368 -1.72 -30.94 2.31
N ILE A 369 -1.38 -32.11 2.84
CA ILE A 369 -0.37 -32.27 3.89
C ILE A 369 0.98 -31.81 3.36
N GLU A 370 1.38 -32.27 2.17
CA GLU A 370 2.62 -31.84 1.52
C GLU A 370 2.64 -30.33 1.25
N THR A 371 1.54 -29.74 0.81
CA THR A 371 1.42 -28.28 0.63
C THR A 371 1.58 -27.55 1.97
N ALA A 372 0.95 -28.03 3.04
CA ALA A 372 1.07 -27.44 4.37
C ALA A 372 2.50 -27.52 4.91
N GLU A 373 3.19 -28.65 4.70
CA GLU A 373 4.61 -28.80 5.03
C GLU A 373 5.49 -27.80 4.28
N ARG A 374 5.29 -27.64 2.96
CA ARG A 374 5.98 -26.62 2.16
C ARG A 374 5.69 -25.21 2.66
N PHE A 375 4.44 -24.91 2.99
CA PHE A 375 4.05 -23.61 3.54
C PHE A 375 4.79 -23.33 4.85
N ASN A 376 4.80 -24.28 5.79
CA ASN A 376 5.45 -24.10 7.08
C ASN A 376 6.97 -24.02 6.98
N ALA A 377 7.58 -24.85 6.13
CA ALA A 377 9.02 -24.90 5.88
C ALA A 377 9.54 -23.64 5.19
N SER A 378 8.70 -22.94 4.42
CA SER A 378 9.07 -21.68 3.76
C SER A 378 9.43 -20.55 4.71
N GLY A 379 8.97 -20.63 5.96
CA GLY A 379 9.12 -19.54 6.94
C GLY A 379 8.19 -18.35 6.72
N ALA A 380 7.31 -18.40 5.71
CA ALA A 380 6.32 -17.35 5.48
C ALA A 380 5.30 -17.24 6.62
N GLY A 381 4.89 -16.01 6.91
CA GLY A 381 3.80 -15.70 7.84
C GLY A 381 2.51 -15.32 7.13
N LEU A 382 2.59 -14.90 5.85
CA LEU A 382 1.45 -14.57 5.00
C LEU A 382 1.40 -15.48 3.78
N PHE A 383 0.24 -16.10 3.55
CA PHE A 383 0.00 -17.01 2.45
C PHE A 383 -1.12 -16.45 1.56
N PHE A 384 -0.77 -15.83 0.45
CA PHE A 384 -1.74 -15.30 -0.50
C PHE A 384 -2.24 -16.41 -1.43
N ILE A 385 -3.55 -16.61 -1.46
CA ILE A 385 -4.23 -17.70 -2.20
C ILE A 385 -5.04 -17.11 -3.36
N GLY A 386 -4.62 -17.40 -4.58
CA GLY A 386 -5.19 -16.89 -5.84
C GLY A 386 -5.85 -17.98 -6.70
N LEU A 387 -6.78 -18.77 -6.13
CA LEU A 387 -7.46 -19.88 -6.83
C LEU A 387 -8.85 -19.52 -7.39
N GLY A 388 -9.37 -18.36 -6.98
CA GLY A 388 -10.72 -17.92 -7.30
C GLY A 388 -11.78 -18.51 -6.37
N CYS A 389 -12.90 -17.79 -6.23
CA CYS A 389 -14.05 -18.21 -5.43
C CYS A 389 -14.89 -19.24 -6.22
N PRO A 390 -15.37 -20.33 -5.57
CA PRO A 390 -15.25 -20.65 -4.13
C PRO A 390 -13.99 -21.47 -3.75
N ARG A 391 -13.27 -22.02 -4.74
CA ARG A 391 -12.16 -22.96 -4.53
C ARG A 391 -11.08 -22.50 -3.56
N GLN A 392 -10.76 -21.21 -3.56
CA GLN A 392 -9.76 -20.62 -2.65
C GLN A 392 -10.16 -20.71 -1.17
N ASP A 393 -11.44 -20.57 -0.89
CA ASP A 393 -11.97 -20.57 0.48
C ASP A 393 -12.10 -22.03 0.95
N GLU A 394 -12.58 -22.92 0.09
CA GLU A 394 -12.59 -24.38 0.36
C GLU A 394 -11.18 -24.92 0.62
N PHE A 395 -10.20 -24.49 -0.19
CA PHE A 395 -8.79 -24.82 0.04
C PHE A 395 -8.28 -24.28 1.38
N ALA A 396 -8.53 -23.01 1.67
CA ALA A 396 -8.11 -22.40 2.94
C ALA A 396 -8.73 -23.12 4.15
N ALA A 397 -10.01 -23.49 4.07
CA ALA A 397 -10.70 -24.23 5.12
C ALA A 397 -10.10 -25.61 5.38
N ARG A 398 -9.68 -26.32 4.33
CA ARG A 398 -9.08 -27.66 4.46
C ARG A 398 -7.64 -27.63 4.99
N ILE A 399 -6.90 -26.54 4.75
CA ILE A 399 -5.48 -26.44 5.08
C ILE A 399 -5.19 -25.63 6.37
N ARG A 400 -6.12 -24.78 6.83
CA ARG A 400 -5.90 -23.82 7.93
C ARG A 400 -5.36 -24.43 9.22
N ASP A 401 -5.80 -25.61 9.60
CA ASP A 401 -5.36 -26.23 10.86
C ASP A 401 -3.94 -26.83 10.77
N LYS A 402 -3.35 -26.85 9.56
CA LYS A 402 -2.00 -27.39 9.29
C LYS A 402 -0.97 -26.31 9.00
N VAL A 403 -1.37 -25.04 8.91
CA VAL A 403 -0.49 -23.93 8.48
C VAL A 403 -0.27 -22.94 9.62
N HIS A 404 0.99 -22.57 9.84
CA HIS A 404 1.43 -21.62 10.87
C HIS A 404 1.57 -20.20 10.29
N GLY A 405 0.44 -19.54 10.03
CA GLY A 405 0.36 -18.15 9.60
C GLY A 405 -0.98 -17.79 8.96
N ALA A 406 -1.08 -16.58 8.40
CA ALA A 406 -2.33 -16.07 7.88
C ALA A 406 -2.57 -16.46 6.41
N LEU A 407 -3.68 -17.13 6.13
CA LEU A 407 -4.15 -17.54 4.81
C LEU A 407 -5.11 -16.48 4.25
N LEU A 408 -4.78 -15.94 3.07
CA LEU A 408 -5.45 -14.77 2.49
C LEU A 408 -6.04 -15.09 1.12
N CYS A 409 -7.36 -15.24 1.06
CA CYS A 409 -8.10 -15.62 -0.14
C CYS A 409 -8.34 -14.42 -1.07
N VAL A 410 -7.29 -13.98 -1.79
CA VAL A 410 -7.28 -12.73 -2.57
C VAL A 410 -7.77 -12.86 -4.03
N GLY A 411 -7.99 -14.08 -4.51
CA GLY A 411 -8.59 -14.35 -5.82
C GLY A 411 -7.90 -13.64 -6.98
N ALA A 412 -8.66 -12.83 -7.72
CA ALA A 412 -8.18 -12.17 -8.94
C ALA A 412 -7.11 -11.08 -8.71
N ALA A 413 -6.71 -10.80 -7.46
CA ALA A 413 -5.60 -9.91 -7.14
C ALA A 413 -4.31 -10.28 -7.89
N PHE A 414 -4.08 -11.59 -8.09
CA PHE A 414 -2.89 -12.09 -8.78
C PHE A 414 -2.84 -11.57 -10.23
N ASP A 415 -3.93 -11.74 -10.98
CA ASP A 415 -3.99 -11.30 -12.37
C ASP A 415 -3.89 -9.78 -12.51
N PHE A 416 -4.42 -9.02 -11.54
CA PHE A 416 -4.35 -7.56 -11.57
C PHE A 416 -2.93 -7.06 -11.32
N HIS A 417 -2.28 -7.58 -10.28
CA HIS A 417 -0.94 -7.11 -9.90
C HIS A 417 0.16 -7.70 -10.75
N ALA A 418 -0.04 -8.87 -11.37
CA ALA A 418 0.82 -9.37 -12.45
C ALA A 418 0.62 -8.60 -13.77
N GLY A 419 -0.36 -7.69 -13.87
CA GLY A 419 -0.64 -6.92 -15.09
C GLY A 419 -1.27 -7.73 -16.23
N GLU A 420 -1.83 -8.91 -15.94
CA GLU A 420 -2.56 -9.73 -16.92
C GLU A 420 -3.96 -9.18 -17.18
N LYS A 421 -4.55 -8.53 -16.17
CA LYS A 421 -5.85 -7.86 -16.28
C LYS A 421 -5.73 -6.39 -15.89
N PRO A 422 -6.33 -5.47 -16.66
CA PRO A 422 -6.32 -4.06 -16.30
C PRO A 422 -7.19 -3.84 -15.05
N MET A 423 -6.69 -3.03 -14.11
CA MET A 423 -7.51 -2.49 -13.04
C MET A 423 -8.36 -1.32 -13.57
N ALA A 424 -9.57 -1.15 -13.00
CA ALA A 424 -10.38 0.03 -13.31
C ALA A 424 -9.63 1.32 -12.88
N PRO A 425 -9.74 2.42 -13.62
CA PRO A 425 -9.19 3.71 -13.19
C PRO A 425 -9.64 4.12 -11.78
N ALA A 426 -8.79 4.82 -11.03
CA ALA A 426 -9.05 5.18 -9.63
C ALA A 426 -10.34 6.02 -9.44
N TRP A 427 -10.73 6.84 -10.42
CA TRP A 427 -12.01 7.56 -10.36
C TRP A 427 -13.20 6.59 -10.43
N MET A 428 -13.17 5.58 -11.32
CA MET A 428 -14.21 4.56 -11.41
C MET A 428 -14.29 3.73 -10.13
N GLN A 429 -13.15 3.36 -9.55
CA GLN A 429 -13.12 2.62 -8.28
C GLN A 429 -13.76 3.41 -7.13
N ARG A 430 -13.51 4.73 -7.05
CA ARG A 430 -14.10 5.64 -6.05
C ARG A 430 -15.60 5.83 -6.25
N HIS A 431 -16.07 5.87 -7.49
CA HIS A 431 -17.49 6.00 -7.83
C HIS A 431 -18.24 4.66 -7.91
N SER A 432 -17.65 3.56 -7.44
CA SER A 432 -18.27 2.22 -7.51
C SER A 432 -18.55 1.71 -8.92
N LEU A 433 -17.85 2.23 -9.95
CA LEU A 433 -18.05 1.87 -11.37
C LEU A 433 -17.09 0.78 -11.85
N GLU A 434 -16.35 0.14 -10.95
CA GLU A 434 -15.42 -0.94 -11.32
C GLU A 434 -16.12 -2.12 -12.00
N TRP A 435 -17.34 -2.45 -11.58
CA TRP A 435 -18.13 -3.49 -12.23
C TRP A 435 -18.41 -3.15 -13.70
N LEU A 436 -18.69 -1.88 -14.01
CA LEU A 436 -18.96 -1.43 -15.38
C LEU A 436 -17.70 -1.55 -16.24
N PHE A 437 -16.56 -1.11 -15.72
CA PHE A 437 -15.27 -1.27 -16.40
C PHE A 437 -14.98 -2.75 -16.73
N ARG A 438 -15.17 -3.64 -15.75
CA ARG A 438 -14.96 -5.08 -15.95
C ARG A 438 -15.95 -5.66 -16.95
N LEU A 439 -17.23 -5.27 -16.87
CA LEU A 439 -18.25 -5.71 -17.82
C LEU A 439 -17.89 -5.33 -19.27
N CYS A 440 -17.39 -4.12 -19.49
CA CYS A 440 -16.92 -3.69 -20.81
C CYS A 440 -15.71 -4.51 -21.31
N LYS A 441 -14.86 -5.00 -20.41
CA LYS A 441 -13.68 -5.81 -20.76
C LYS A 441 -13.98 -7.29 -20.94
N GLU A 442 -14.95 -7.84 -20.22
CA GLU A 442 -15.31 -9.26 -20.24
C GLU A 442 -16.84 -9.47 -20.35
N PRO A 443 -17.52 -8.93 -21.38
CA PRO A 443 -18.99 -8.87 -21.41
C PRO A 443 -19.64 -10.25 -21.40
N ARG A 444 -19.13 -11.19 -22.21
CA ARG A 444 -19.66 -12.56 -22.29
C ARG A 444 -19.60 -13.30 -20.94
N ARG A 445 -18.53 -13.07 -20.17
CA ARG A 445 -18.32 -13.74 -18.88
C ARG A 445 -19.10 -13.08 -17.75
N LEU A 446 -19.17 -11.75 -17.74
CA LEU A 446 -19.65 -10.98 -16.60
C LEU A 446 -21.11 -10.57 -16.66
N PHE A 447 -21.70 -10.48 -17.86
CA PHE A 447 -23.07 -10.01 -18.03
C PHE A 447 -24.08 -10.89 -17.26
N GLY A 448 -24.12 -12.19 -17.56
CA GLY A 448 -25.03 -13.12 -16.88
C GLY A 448 -24.78 -13.19 -15.37
N ARG A 449 -23.50 -13.17 -14.97
CA ARG A 449 -23.11 -13.18 -13.56
C ARG A 449 -23.62 -11.93 -12.83
N TYR A 450 -23.42 -10.74 -13.37
CA TYR A 450 -23.87 -9.50 -12.75
C TYR A 450 -25.39 -9.39 -12.74
N PHE A 451 -26.06 -9.76 -13.82
CA PHE A 451 -27.52 -9.74 -13.86
C PHE A 451 -28.11 -10.64 -12.77
N VAL A 452 -27.67 -11.89 -12.66
CA VAL A 452 -28.19 -12.84 -11.68
C VAL A 452 -27.85 -12.41 -10.25
N TYR A 453 -26.56 -12.22 -9.94
CA TYR A 453 -26.15 -12.02 -8.56
C TYR A 453 -26.47 -10.62 -8.03
N ASN A 454 -26.45 -9.56 -8.85
CA ASN A 454 -26.85 -8.23 -8.39
C ASN A 454 -28.37 -8.15 -8.17
N SER A 455 -29.18 -8.80 -9.02
CA SER A 455 -30.64 -8.85 -8.82
C SER A 455 -31.00 -9.61 -7.54
N LEU A 456 -30.33 -10.74 -7.29
CA LEU A 456 -30.50 -11.50 -6.06
C LEU A 456 -30.05 -10.70 -4.83
N PHE A 457 -28.93 -9.98 -4.92
CA PHE A 457 -28.46 -9.09 -3.85
C PHE A 457 -29.50 -8.04 -3.48
N LEU A 458 -30.08 -7.35 -4.48
CA LEU A 458 -31.12 -6.35 -4.24
C LEU A 458 -32.39 -6.97 -3.65
N ALA A 459 -32.80 -8.14 -4.13
CA ALA A 459 -33.96 -8.86 -3.59
C ALA A 459 -33.77 -9.25 -2.11
N TYR A 460 -32.60 -9.78 -1.77
CA TYR A 460 -32.27 -10.18 -0.39
C TYR A 460 -32.13 -8.94 0.52
N LEU A 461 -31.52 -7.86 0.02
CA LEU A 461 -31.40 -6.60 0.74
C LEU A 461 -32.79 -6.01 1.04
N GLY A 462 -33.66 -5.93 0.03
CA GLY A 462 -35.03 -5.44 0.19
C GLY A 462 -35.84 -6.27 1.18
N ARG A 463 -35.75 -7.61 1.08
CA ARG A 463 -36.39 -8.53 2.03
C ARG A 463 -35.92 -8.30 3.47
N ASP A 464 -34.62 -8.20 3.70
CA ASP A 464 -34.07 -8.08 5.05
C ASP A 464 -34.32 -6.68 5.66
N ILE A 465 -34.30 -5.61 4.84
CA ILE A 465 -34.73 -4.27 5.26
C ILE A 465 -36.21 -4.29 5.65
N LEU A 466 -37.08 -4.91 4.84
CA LEU A 466 -38.50 -5.00 5.12
C LEU A 466 -38.78 -5.78 6.40
N ARG A 467 -38.14 -6.94 6.59
CA ARG A 467 -38.25 -7.75 7.83
C ARG A 467 -37.86 -6.94 9.07
N ARG A 468 -36.77 -6.17 9.00
CA ARG A 468 -36.33 -5.29 10.11
C ARG A 468 -37.34 -4.18 10.40
N ARG A 469 -37.89 -3.54 9.36
CA ARG A 469 -38.94 -2.51 9.52
C ARG A 469 -40.23 -3.06 10.12
N LEU A 470 -40.59 -4.30 9.77
CA LEU A 470 -41.76 -4.99 10.29
C LEU A 470 -41.53 -5.64 11.67
N GLY A 471 -40.33 -5.52 12.26
CA GLY A 471 -40.00 -6.12 13.56
C GLY A 471 -39.91 -7.64 13.57
N ILE A 472 -39.93 -8.29 12.39
CA ILE A 472 -39.89 -9.75 12.26
C ILE A 472 -38.42 -10.21 12.39
N GLY A 473 -38.09 -10.88 13.50
CA GLY A 473 -36.75 -11.45 13.76
C GLY A 473 -35.90 -10.78 14.85
N ARG A 474 -36.50 -9.96 15.72
CA ARG A 474 -35.78 -9.26 16.81
C ARG A 474 -35.35 -10.14 18.00
N ASN A 475 -35.73 -11.43 18.02
CA ASN A 475 -35.57 -12.31 19.19
C ASN A 475 -34.23 -13.07 19.30
N GLU A 476 -33.33 -13.01 18.34
CA GLU A 476 -32.08 -13.83 18.39
C GLU A 476 -30.81 -13.06 18.82
N GLN A 477 -30.88 -11.76 19.12
CA GLN A 477 -29.70 -10.95 19.45
C GLN A 477 -29.77 -10.15 20.76
N SER A 478 -30.77 -10.40 21.63
CA SER A 478 -30.96 -9.61 22.86
C SER A 478 -30.32 -10.18 24.13
N THR A 479 -29.57 -11.29 24.07
CA THR A 479 -29.00 -11.92 25.27
C THR A 479 -27.58 -11.44 25.66
N ASP A 480 -26.88 -10.67 24.84
CA ASP A 480 -25.48 -10.26 25.13
C ASP A 480 -25.30 -8.76 25.45
N GLU A 481 -26.38 -7.98 25.55
CA GLU A 481 -26.31 -6.52 25.82
C GLU A 481 -26.86 -6.15 27.20
N LYS A 482 -26.59 -7.01 28.20
CA LYS A 482 -26.79 -6.72 29.63
C LYS A 482 -25.58 -7.20 30.44
N ASP A 483 -24.41 -6.64 30.17
CA ASP A 483 -23.46 -6.41 31.24
C ASP A 483 -22.53 -5.25 30.88
N THR A 484 -22.14 -4.46 31.87
CA THR A 484 -21.28 -3.26 31.83
C THR A 484 -21.93 -1.93 31.41
N ARG A 485 -22.63 -1.32 32.36
CA ARG A 485 -22.34 0.05 32.80
C ARG A 485 -22.63 0.14 34.32
N PRO A 486 -21.82 0.93 35.05
CA PRO A 486 -21.38 0.66 36.43
C PRO A 486 -22.46 0.57 37.49
#